data_AF-A0A966SQ91-F1
#
_entry.id   AF-A0A966SQ91-F1
#
_cell.length_a   1.000
_cell.length_b   1.000
_cell.length_c   1.000
_cell.angle_alpha   90.00
_cell.angle_beta   90.00
_cell.angle_gamma   90.00
#
_symmetry.space_group_name_H-M   'P 1'
#
loop_
_entity.id
_entity.type
_entity.pdbx_description
1 polymer ?
#
loop_
_entity_poly.entity_id
_entity_poly.type
_entity_poly.pdbx_seq_one_letter_code
_entity_poly.pdbx_strand_id
1 'polypeptide(L)'
;QTVEPGAYVRKTDPAYEKYWREFAMRDDGHDGDARAGDGVFTVVVPGEVQKHRRLLRYRIVLTAEGGSAVRLPYLDDDCPNFAWFCYDGVPAWTGASQPGKTPPLTFSSEFLTTLPVYHLLARHEDVERSQWDGGYSKRRLFGTFVSEGKVLDHIQYQNRGQGSTYVSGKTKWGIHFSHAHEFQAKNHLGEPYVRAWDHLNLSGCASPWVQINRGMAGMDEAVSFRAYHLVGVPSPNTHWIHWRVISRAEEASAKSQYDGDLWGLYMVVQDPDGAWLKERGLPDGSTYSPETGKKHLGHAMPKDGSDFNRFMDRSRSAQPEQWWRDNLNLADYYSFHAVNRIVSNVDLRHSGNHFLYHAPEGHWSPIPWDLDMMFIPKTHWPGIIDQTRCLDHPALRREYQNRAREIVDLFCSDASPSGGQVGQLVEELARAIRPGGQDRTWAELDMAM
;
A
#
# COMPACT_ATOMS: atom_id res chain seq x y z
N GLN A 1 -27.60 8.68 -7.21
CA GLN A 1 -27.91 7.88 -6.01
C GLN A 1 -27.12 8.45 -4.84
N THR A 2 -27.78 8.69 -3.71
CA THR A 2 -27.11 9.11 -2.45
C THR A 2 -26.79 7.87 -1.63
N VAL A 3 -25.55 7.75 -1.15
CA VAL A 3 -25.11 6.69 -0.26
C VAL A 3 -24.74 7.31 1.08
N GLU A 4 -25.54 7.02 2.10
CA GLU A 4 -25.34 7.50 3.47
C GLU A 4 -24.15 6.77 4.13
N PRO A 5 -23.44 7.41 5.08
CA PRO A 5 -22.40 6.75 5.87
C PRO A 5 -22.96 5.51 6.57
N GLY A 6 -22.26 4.39 6.46
CA GLY A 6 -22.68 3.08 6.99
C GLY A 6 -23.77 2.35 6.20
N ALA A 7 -24.27 2.94 5.11
CA ALA A 7 -25.27 2.33 4.23
C ALA A 7 -24.71 2.04 2.83
N TYR A 8 -23.43 1.65 2.75
CA TYR A 8 -22.78 1.33 1.49
C TYR A 8 -23.55 0.24 0.70
N VAL A 9 -23.76 0.49 -0.59
CA VAL A 9 -24.46 -0.43 -1.50
C VAL A 9 -23.46 -0.94 -2.54
N ARG A 10 -23.29 -2.26 -2.62
CA ARG A 10 -22.39 -2.90 -3.59
C ARG A 10 -23.04 -2.87 -4.98
N LYS A 11 -22.24 -2.78 -6.07
CA LYS A 11 -22.79 -2.89 -7.44
C LYS A 11 -23.59 -4.16 -7.71
N THR A 12 -23.29 -5.24 -6.99
CA THR A 12 -23.98 -6.54 -7.13
C THR A 12 -25.30 -6.62 -6.39
N ASP A 13 -25.57 -5.69 -5.47
CA ASP A 13 -26.78 -5.74 -4.66
C ASP A 13 -27.95 -5.13 -5.45
N PRO A 14 -29.16 -5.72 -5.43
CA PRO A 14 -30.32 -5.16 -6.15
C PRO A 14 -30.68 -3.73 -5.75
N ALA A 15 -30.26 -3.29 -4.56
CA ALA A 15 -30.44 -1.92 -4.10
C ALA A 15 -29.63 -0.89 -4.92
N TYR A 16 -28.59 -1.33 -5.64
CA TYR A 16 -27.76 -0.45 -6.46
C TYR A 16 -28.55 0.23 -7.58
N GLU A 17 -29.56 -0.45 -8.14
CA GLU A 17 -30.43 0.13 -9.18
C GLU A 17 -31.63 0.91 -8.60
N LYS A 18 -31.65 1.16 -7.28
CA LYS A 18 -32.73 1.90 -6.61
C LYS A 18 -32.28 3.30 -6.19
N TYR A 19 -33.28 4.18 -5.96
CA TYR A 19 -33.09 5.52 -5.38
C TYR A 19 -32.20 6.46 -6.21
N TRP A 20 -32.22 6.29 -7.53
CA TRP A 20 -31.68 7.27 -8.47
C TRP A 20 -32.67 8.43 -8.60
N ARG A 21 -32.17 9.67 -8.44
CA ARG A 21 -32.91 10.91 -8.71
C ARG A 21 -32.44 11.44 -10.04
N GLU A 22 -33.37 11.80 -10.91
CA GLU A 22 -33.07 12.41 -12.20
C GLU A 22 -33.02 13.93 -12.07
N PHE A 23 -32.05 14.52 -12.75
CA PHE A 23 -31.88 15.96 -12.85
C PHE A 23 -31.60 16.29 -14.32
N ALA A 24 -32.40 17.19 -14.89
CA ALA A 24 -32.25 17.59 -16.29
C ALA A 24 -31.03 18.52 -16.42
N MET A 25 -30.08 18.15 -17.27
CA MET A 25 -28.95 19.00 -17.63
C MET A 25 -29.33 19.90 -18.80
N ARG A 26 -28.93 21.18 -18.75
CA ARG A 26 -29.33 22.24 -19.70
C ARG A 26 -28.11 23.01 -20.20
N ASP A 27 -28.22 23.55 -21.40
CA ASP A 27 -27.25 24.43 -22.09
C ASP A 27 -28.00 25.70 -22.54
N ASP A 28 -28.69 26.35 -21.59
CA ASP A 28 -29.60 27.47 -21.81
C ASP A 28 -29.22 28.75 -21.04
N GLY A 29 -28.06 28.78 -20.39
CA GLY A 29 -27.53 29.88 -19.59
C GLY A 29 -28.23 30.09 -18.24
N HIS A 30 -28.99 29.10 -17.75
CA HIS A 30 -29.71 29.15 -16.48
C HIS A 30 -29.35 27.98 -15.56
N ASP A 31 -29.77 28.05 -14.29
CA ASP A 31 -29.67 26.96 -13.30
C ASP A 31 -28.28 26.28 -13.23
N GLY A 32 -27.23 27.12 -13.22
CA GLY A 32 -25.84 26.70 -13.11
C GLY A 32 -25.10 26.58 -14.45
N ASP A 33 -25.81 26.62 -15.58
CA ASP A 33 -25.17 26.73 -16.89
C ASP A 33 -24.59 28.14 -17.12
N ALA A 34 -23.30 28.20 -17.43
CA ALA A 34 -22.56 29.45 -17.51
C ALA A 34 -22.79 30.20 -18.84
N ARG A 35 -23.08 29.48 -19.92
CA ARG A 35 -23.23 30.07 -21.26
C ARG A 35 -24.11 29.20 -22.14
N ALA A 36 -25.27 29.76 -22.52
CA ALA A 36 -26.18 29.11 -23.43
C ALA A 36 -25.56 28.78 -24.81
N GLY A 37 -25.83 27.56 -25.28
CA GLY A 37 -25.51 27.07 -26.62
C GLY A 37 -24.02 26.82 -26.86
N ASP A 38 -23.24 26.56 -25.83
CA ASP A 38 -21.80 26.28 -25.95
C ASP A 38 -21.45 24.78 -25.95
N GLY A 39 -22.46 23.92 -25.80
CA GLY A 39 -22.33 22.47 -25.78
C GLY A 39 -21.99 21.89 -24.40
N VAL A 40 -21.92 22.71 -23.34
CA VAL A 40 -21.67 22.28 -21.97
C VAL A 40 -22.98 22.20 -21.19
N PHE A 41 -23.52 20.99 -21.10
CA PHE A 41 -24.74 20.76 -20.33
C PHE A 41 -24.44 20.74 -18.83
N THR A 42 -25.20 21.51 -18.05
CA THR A 42 -25.00 21.65 -16.59
C THR A 42 -26.29 21.41 -15.82
N VAL A 43 -26.16 20.98 -14.56
CA VAL A 43 -27.27 20.94 -13.61
C VAL A 43 -26.76 21.20 -12.20
N VAL A 44 -27.54 21.98 -11.42
CA VAL A 44 -27.26 22.15 -9.99
C VAL A 44 -27.83 20.97 -9.21
N VAL A 45 -26.93 20.22 -8.57
CA VAL A 45 -27.31 19.17 -7.64
C VAL A 45 -27.68 19.81 -6.30
N PRO A 46 -28.88 19.56 -5.75
CA PRO A 46 -29.35 20.27 -4.57
C PRO A 46 -28.47 20.06 -3.32
N GLY A 47 -28.32 21.10 -2.50
CA GLY A 47 -27.49 21.05 -1.30
C GLY A 47 -27.94 20.01 -0.26
N GLU A 48 -29.22 19.61 -0.24
CA GLU A 48 -29.72 18.64 0.74
C GLU A 48 -29.17 17.23 0.56
N VAL A 49 -28.63 16.89 -0.62
CA VAL A 49 -27.95 15.61 -0.84
C VAL A 49 -26.45 15.70 -0.54
N GLN A 50 -25.86 16.89 -0.62
CA GLN A 50 -24.43 17.15 -0.44
C GLN A 50 -24.08 17.37 1.03
N LYS A 51 -24.16 16.31 1.84
CA LYS A 51 -23.83 16.37 3.28
C LYS A 51 -22.55 15.62 3.59
N HIS A 52 -21.90 16.03 4.67
CA HIS A 52 -20.73 15.37 5.25
C HIS A 52 -20.83 13.83 5.25
N ARG A 53 -19.76 13.18 4.80
CA ARG A 53 -19.57 11.72 4.67
C ARG A 53 -20.47 11.01 3.66
N ARG A 54 -21.18 11.74 2.80
CA ARG A 54 -21.99 11.12 1.73
C ARG A 54 -21.18 10.87 0.48
N LEU A 55 -21.33 9.66 -0.05
CA LEU A 55 -20.94 9.33 -1.41
C LEU A 55 -22.13 9.59 -2.33
N LEU A 56 -21.92 10.42 -3.35
CA LEU A 56 -22.90 10.70 -4.38
C LEU A 56 -22.47 10.03 -5.67
N ARG A 57 -23.27 9.07 -6.12
CA ARG A 57 -23.07 8.37 -7.39
C ARG A 57 -23.97 9.00 -8.45
N TYR A 58 -23.45 9.16 -9.66
CA TYR A 58 -24.23 9.70 -10.77
C TYR A 58 -23.91 8.97 -12.07
N ARG A 59 -24.85 9.07 -13.01
CA ARG A 59 -24.77 8.56 -14.38
C ARG A 59 -25.27 9.69 -15.26
N ILE A 60 -24.76 9.79 -16.48
CA ILE A 60 -25.24 10.76 -17.46
C ILE A 60 -26.03 10.00 -18.51
N VAL A 61 -27.23 10.47 -18.83
CA VAL A 61 -28.06 9.91 -19.90
C VAL A 61 -28.18 10.96 -20.99
N LEU A 62 -27.66 10.63 -22.17
CA LEU A 62 -27.72 11.45 -23.37
C LEU A 62 -28.88 10.93 -24.23
N THR A 63 -29.86 11.77 -24.53
CA THR A 63 -31.02 11.41 -25.36
C THR A 63 -30.97 12.21 -26.65
N ALA A 64 -30.95 11.54 -27.81
CA ALA A 64 -31.02 12.19 -29.11
C ALA A 64 -32.46 12.64 -29.42
N GLU A 65 -32.62 13.58 -30.36
CA GLU A 65 -33.95 14.06 -30.81
C GLU A 65 -34.87 12.92 -31.30
N GLY A 66 -34.30 11.82 -31.80
CA GLY A 66 -35.03 10.61 -32.21
C GLY A 66 -35.42 9.65 -31.07
N GLY A 67 -35.14 9.98 -29.81
CA GLY A 67 -35.50 9.19 -28.62
C GLY A 67 -34.52 8.08 -28.25
N SER A 68 -33.46 7.85 -29.03
CA SER A 68 -32.38 6.93 -28.64
C SER A 68 -31.56 7.51 -27.49
N ALA A 69 -31.26 6.71 -26.47
CA ALA A 69 -30.50 7.13 -25.31
C ALA A 69 -29.21 6.32 -25.12
N VAL A 70 -28.15 7.00 -24.67
CA VAL A 70 -26.87 6.42 -24.27
C VAL A 70 -26.60 6.79 -22.82
N ARG A 71 -26.06 5.85 -22.03
CA ARG A 71 -25.71 6.05 -20.63
C ARG A 71 -24.20 6.05 -20.44
N LEU A 72 -23.71 7.00 -19.65
CA LEU A 72 -22.32 7.10 -19.20
C LEU A 72 -22.22 6.92 -17.68
N PRO A 73 -21.19 6.21 -17.17
CA PRO A 73 -20.23 5.40 -17.94
C PRO A 73 -20.92 4.33 -18.79
N TYR A 74 -20.25 3.89 -19.85
CA TYR A 74 -20.78 2.85 -20.74
C TYR A 74 -20.98 1.55 -19.98
N LEU A 75 -21.84 0.67 -20.51
CA LEU A 75 -22.23 -0.57 -19.82
C LEU A 75 -21.08 -1.58 -19.66
N ASP A 76 -20.04 -1.45 -20.47
CA ASP A 76 -18.82 -2.24 -20.45
C ASP A 76 -17.72 -1.65 -19.55
N ASP A 77 -17.96 -0.50 -18.92
CA ASP A 77 -17.07 0.03 -17.88
C ASP A 77 -17.21 -0.78 -16.58
N ASP A 78 -16.08 -1.17 -15.99
CA ASP A 78 -16.01 -1.89 -14.72
C ASP A 78 -16.66 -1.12 -13.55
N CYS A 79 -16.72 0.21 -13.66
CA CYS A 79 -17.38 1.14 -12.74
C CYS A 79 -18.65 1.74 -13.39
N PRO A 80 -19.84 1.19 -13.12
CA PRO A 80 -21.10 1.59 -13.78
C PRO A 80 -21.69 2.93 -13.34
N ASN A 81 -20.90 3.79 -12.70
CA ASN A 81 -21.25 5.15 -12.31
C ASN A 81 -20.00 6.02 -12.13
N PHE A 82 -20.19 7.32 -12.26
CA PHE A 82 -19.27 8.30 -11.68
C PHE A 82 -19.63 8.54 -10.22
N ALA A 83 -18.74 9.17 -9.45
CA ALA A 83 -19.04 9.55 -8.09
C ALA A 83 -18.22 10.75 -7.60
N TRP A 84 -18.73 11.43 -6.57
CA TRP A 84 -17.94 12.33 -5.73
C TRP A 84 -18.28 12.12 -4.25
N PHE A 85 -17.37 12.52 -3.37
CA PHE A 85 -17.47 12.32 -1.92
C PHE A 85 -17.55 13.69 -1.23
N CYS A 86 -18.62 13.92 -0.46
CA CYS A 86 -18.82 15.14 0.30
C CYS A 86 -18.18 14.96 1.69
N TYR A 87 -17.15 15.74 2.00
CA TYR A 87 -16.44 15.60 3.28
C TYR A 87 -15.97 16.97 3.78
N ASP A 88 -16.22 17.23 5.07
CA ASP A 88 -15.98 18.55 5.71
C ASP A 88 -14.61 18.57 6.41
N GLY A 89 -13.71 17.68 6.01
CA GLY A 89 -12.40 17.47 6.61
C GLY A 89 -12.41 16.42 7.72
N VAL A 90 -11.19 16.04 8.11
CA VAL A 90 -10.95 15.08 9.19
C VAL A 90 -11.14 15.79 10.53
N PRO A 91 -12.05 15.34 11.42
CA PRO A 91 -12.21 15.97 12.73
C PRO A 91 -11.01 15.67 13.63
N ALA A 92 -10.78 16.54 14.63
CA ALA A 92 -9.88 16.23 15.72
C ALA A 92 -10.34 14.98 16.48
N TRP A 93 -9.41 14.22 17.03
CA TRP A 93 -9.69 12.99 17.77
C TRP A 93 -9.03 13.02 19.14
N THR A 94 -9.66 12.37 20.12
CA THR A 94 -9.13 12.25 21.49
C THR A 94 -9.25 10.81 21.97
N GLY A 95 -8.17 10.27 22.51
CA GLY A 95 -8.15 8.92 23.09
C GLY A 95 -6.93 8.68 23.97
N ALA A 96 -6.86 7.51 24.60
CA ALA A 96 -5.80 7.16 25.55
C ALA A 96 -5.38 5.70 25.39
N SER A 97 -4.11 5.37 25.63
CA SER A 97 -3.61 3.98 25.52
C SER A 97 -4.31 2.99 26.46
N GLN A 98 -4.79 3.47 27.61
CA GLN A 98 -5.64 2.70 28.53
C GLN A 98 -6.77 3.62 29.04
N PRO A 99 -7.94 3.62 28.39
CA PRO A 99 -9.08 4.46 28.78
C PRO A 99 -9.43 4.30 30.27
N GLY A 100 -9.58 5.43 30.96
CA GLY A 100 -9.85 5.49 32.40
C GLY A 100 -8.63 5.30 33.31
N LYS A 101 -7.44 5.00 32.76
CA LYS A 101 -6.18 4.86 33.51
C LYS A 101 -5.12 5.86 33.09
N THR A 102 -4.94 6.08 31.80
CA THR A 102 -3.98 7.04 31.24
C THR A 102 -4.69 8.32 30.81
N PRO A 103 -4.06 9.50 30.94
CA PRO A 103 -4.64 10.74 30.44
C PRO A 103 -4.94 10.66 28.93
N PRO A 104 -6.08 11.20 28.46
CA PRO A 104 -6.37 11.27 27.04
C PRO A 104 -5.44 12.27 26.34
N LEU A 105 -5.04 11.92 25.13
CA LEU A 105 -4.30 12.74 24.19
C LEU A 105 -5.25 13.23 23.10
N THR A 106 -5.16 14.52 22.77
CA THR A 106 -5.90 15.12 21.67
C THR A 106 -4.99 15.33 20.47
N PHE A 107 -5.51 14.95 19.30
CA PHE A 107 -4.87 15.03 18.00
C PHE A 107 -5.70 15.96 17.12
N SER A 108 -5.10 17.08 16.69
CA SER A 108 -5.80 18.10 15.90
C SER A 108 -6.11 17.60 14.49
N SER A 109 -7.09 18.24 13.83
CA SER A 109 -7.35 18.02 12.40
C SER A 109 -6.11 18.29 11.55
N GLU A 110 -5.36 19.34 11.89
CA GLU A 110 -4.08 19.70 11.25
C GLU A 110 -3.07 18.55 11.35
N PHE A 111 -2.85 18.02 12.56
CA PHE A 111 -1.97 16.87 12.75
C PHE A 111 -2.44 15.64 11.95
N LEU A 112 -3.74 15.31 12.04
CA LEU A 112 -4.32 14.13 11.37
C LEU A 112 -4.34 14.23 9.84
N THR A 113 -3.99 15.39 9.27
CA THR A 113 -3.88 15.63 7.83
C THR A 113 -2.43 15.86 7.38
N THR A 114 -1.44 15.66 8.27
CA THR A 114 -0.01 15.65 7.90
C THR A 114 0.41 14.44 7.06
N LEU A 115 -0.35 13.34 7.15
CA LEU A 115 -0.23 12.19 6.25
C LEU A 115 -1.39 12.16 5.24
N PRO A 116 -1.19 11.57 4.04
CA PRO A 116 -2.28 11.33 3.10
C PRO A 116 -3.43 10.57 3.75
N VAL A 117 -4.65 11.11 3.61
CA VAL A 117 -5.86 10.49 4.17
C VAL A 117 -6.50 9.60 3.12
N TYR A 118 -6.55 8.30 3.42
CA TYR A 118 -7.16 7.29 2.56
C TYR A 118 -8.43 6.77 3.25
N HIS A 119 -9.56 6.86 2.55
CA HIS A 119 -10.84 6.38 3.06
C HIS A 119 -11.27 5.11 2.32
N LEU A 120 -11.83 4.17 3.07
CA LEU A 120 -12.67 3.10 2.54
C LEU A 120 -14.11 3.32 3.00
N LEU A 121 -15.04 3.46 2.06
CA LEU A 121 -16.47 3.37 2.35
C LEU A 121 -16.92 1.95 2.02
N ALA A 122 -17.46 1.24 3.00
CA ALA A 122 -17.84 -0.16 2.82
C ALA A 122 -18.98 -0.54 3.76
N ARG A 123 -19.65 -1.65 3.44
CA ARG A 123 -20.71 -2.19 4.30
C ARG A 123 -20.08 -2.73 5.58
N HIS A 124 -20.67 -2.37 6.72
CA HIS A 124 -20.15 -2.72 8.03
C HIS A 124 -19.83 -4.20 8.21
N GLU A 125 -20.78 -5.08 7.90
CA GLU A 125 -20.62 -6.53 8.02
C GLU A 125 -19.48 -7.09 7.17
N ASP A 126 -19.20 -6.48 6.01
CA ASP A 126 -18.08 -6.89 5.15
C ASP A 126 -16.74 -6.48 5.75
N VAL A 127 -16.68 -5.28 6.33
CA VAL A 127 -15.50 -4.82 7.06
C VAL A 127 -15.21 -5.74 8.24
N GLU A 128 -16.21 -6.06 9.07
CA GLU A 128 -16.00 -6.95 10.22
C GLU A 128 -15.55 -8.34 9.80
N ARG A 129 -16.19 -8.91 8.78
CA ARG A 129 -15.83 -10.22 8.25
C ARG A 129 -14.42 -10.25 7.69
N SER A 130 -14.06 -9.27 6.85
CA SER A 130 -12.69 -9.15 6.33
C SER A 130 -11.67 -9.14 7.46
N GLN A 131 -11.90 -8.29 8.47
CA GLN A 131 -10.86 -7.98 9.44
C GLN A 131 -10.77 -8.97 10.61
N TRP A 132 -11.85 -9.71 10.91
CA TRP A 132 -11.90 -10.57 12.10
C TRP A 132 -12.55 -11.95 11.92
N ASP A 133 -13.15 -12.26 10.76
CA ASP A 133 -13.68 -13.60 10.47
C ASP A 133 -12.69 -14.40 9.61
N GLY A 134 -12.09 -15.43 10.20
CA GLY A 134 -11.16 -16.33 9.50
C GLY A 134 -11.78 -17.03 8.28
N GLY A 135 -13.10 -17.21 8.24
CA GLY A 135 -13.83 -17.75 7.08
C GLY A 135 -13.80 -16.81 5.87
N TYR A 136 -13.52 -15.52 6.09
CA TYR A 136 -13.40 -14.47 5.06
C TYR A 136 -11.96 -14.07 4.74
N SER A 137 -10.96 -14.79 5.27
CA SER A 137 -9.57 -14.52 4.96
C SER A 137 -9.29 -14.51 3.45
N LYS A 138 -8.72 -13.40 2.97
CA LYS A 138 -8.40 -13.10 1.57
C LYS A 138 -9.60 -13.13 0.61
N ARG A 139 -10.83 -12.99 1.13
CA ARG A 139 -12.02 -12.85 0.28
C ARG A 139 -12.17 -11.40 -0.16
N ARG A 140 -12.29 -11.19 -1.48
CA ARG A 140 -12.55 -9.87 -2.07
C ARG A 140 -13.98 -9.42 -1.79
N LEU A 141 -14.11 -8.23 -1.22
CA LEU A 141 -15.36 -7.56 -0.87
C LEU A 141 -15.40 -6.17 -1.51
N PHE A 142 -16.58 -5.61 -1.75
CA PHE A 142 -16.71 -4.33 -2.46
C PHE A 142 -16.70 -3.13 -1.52
N GLY A 143 -16.05 -2.04 -1.95
CA GLY A 143 -16.09 -0.74 -1.31
C GLY A 143 -15.85 0.41 -2.29
N THR A 144 -15.79 1.63 -1.77
CA THR A 144 -15.28 2.82 -2.47
C THR A 144 -14.01 3.27 -1.80
N PHE A 145 -12.96 3.52 -2.57
CA PHE A 145 -11.75 4.16 -2.09
C PHE A 145 -11.77 5.66 -2.42
N VAL A 146 -11.42 6.49 -1.44
CA VAL A 146 -11.36 7.95 -1.63
C VAL A 146 -10.04 8.50 -1.10
N SER A 147 -9.33 9.26 -1.93
CA SER A 147 -8.17 10.03 -1.51
C SER A 147 -7.92 11.21 -2.45
N GLU A 148 -7.53 12.37 -1.90
CA GLU A 148 -7.17 13.58 -2.65
C GLU A 148 -8.22 13.99 -3.72
N GLY A 149 -9.50 13.90 -3.36
CA GLY A 149 -10.61 14.22 -4.27
C GLY A 149 -10.91 13.16 -5.34
N LYS A 150 -10.09 12.11 -5.46
CA LYS A 150 -10.37 10.97 -6.33
C LYS A 150 -11.31 10.00 -5.63
N VAL A 151 -12.37 9.59 -6.33
CA VAL A 151 -13.33 8.59 -5.86
C VAL A 151 -13.28 7.39 -6.81
N LEU A 152 -12.77 6.28 -6.30
CA LEU A 152 -12.67 5.01 -7.02
C LEU A 152 -13.72 4.07 -6.43
N ASP A 153 -14.86 4.00 -7.10
CA ASP A 153 -16.02 3.25 -6.63
C ASP A 153 -15.98 1.79 -7.11
N HIS A 154 -16.65 0.90 -6.35
CA HIS A 154 -16.68 -0.54 -6.60
C HIS A 154 -15.31 -1.21 -6.71
N ILE A 155 -14.31 -0.67 -6.02
CA ILE A 155 -13.03 -1.35 -5.79
C ILE A 155 -13.27 -2.60 -4.97
N GLN A 156 -12.28 -3.49 -4.95
CA GLN A 156 -12.31 -4.65 -4.08
C GLN A 156 -11.28 -4.51 -2.96
N TYR A 157 -11.62 -4.96 -1.76
CA TYR A 157 -10.67 -5.04 -0.65
C TYR A 157 -10.74 -6.41 0.02
N GLN A 158 -9.72 -6.72 0.79
CA GLN A 158 -9.62 -7.93 1.61
C GLN A 158 -8.59 -7.72 2.71
N ASN A 159 -8.63 -8.54 3.75
CA ASN A 159 -7.50 -8.66 4.65
C ASN A 159 -6.31 -9.36 3.98
N ARG A 160 -5.12 -9.15 4.53
CA ARG A 160 -3.86 -9.68 4.03
C ARG A 160 -3.08 -10.42 5.13
N GLY A 161 -2.16 -11.27 4.68
CA GLY A 161 -1.25 -12.01 5.55
C GLY A 161 -1.31 -13.51 5.33
N GLN A 162 -0.47 -14.22 6.08
CA GLN A 162 -0.50 -15.68 6.21
C GLN A 162 -0.66 -15.97 7.72
N GLY A 163 0.43 -16.30 8.41
CA GLY A 163 0.42 -16.61 9.84
C GLY A 163 0.09 -15.43 10.75
N SER A 164 0.40 -14.19 10.34
CA SER A 164 0.22 -13.00 11.19
C SER A 164 -1.13 -12.28 11.04
N THR A 165 -2.00 -12.75 10.15
CA THR A 165 -3.21 -12.04 9.71
C THR A 165 -4.03 -11.44 10.84
N TYR A 166 -4.26 -12.20 11.93
CA TYR A 166 -5.12 -11.79 13.05
C TYR A 166 -4.37 -11.69 14.40
N VAL A 167 -3.03 -11.72 14.39
CA VAL A 167 -2.23 -11.82 15.64
C VAL A 167 -2.27 -10.53 16.45
N SER A 168 -2.28 -9.37 15.79
CA SER A 168 -2.22 -8.05 16.44
C SER A 168 -3.57 -7.39 16.67
N GLY A 169 -4.67 -7.94 16.13
CA GLY A 169 -5.99 -7.27 16.10
C GLY A 169 -6.09 -6.13 15.07
N LYS A 170 -4.97 -5.46 14.78
CA LYS A 170 -4.81 -4.49 13.67
C LYS A 170 -4.38 -5.21 12.39
N THR A 171 -5.37 -5.69 11.65
CA THR A 171 -5.22 -6.56 10.48
C THR A 171 -4.75 -5.78 9.23
N LYS A 172 -3.85 -6.40 8.44
CA LYS A 172 -3.32 -5.86 7.17
C LYS A 172 -4.43 -5.82 6.09
N TRP A 173 -4.37 -4.88 5.15
CA TRP A 173 -5.35 -4.77 4.04
C TRP A 173 -4.70 -4.92 2.68
N GLY A 174 -5.46 -5.45 1.71
CA GLY A 174 -5.18 -5.36 0.29
C GLY A 174 -6.32 -4.65 -0.42
N ILE A 175 -6.03 -3.59 -1.18
CA ILE A 175 -7.01 -2.81 -1.95
C ILE A 175 -6.72 -3.04 -3.44
N HIS A 176 -7.72 -3.45 -4.21
CA HIS A 176 -7.64 -3.79 -5.62
C HIS A 176 -8.51 -2.81 -6.41
N PHE A 177 -7.88 -2.05 -7.28
CA PHE A 177 -8.52 -1.15 -8.24
C PHE A 177 -8.82 -1.90 -9.54
N SER A 178 -9.76 -1.39 -10.33
CA SER A 178 -9.95 -1.90 -11.69
C SER A 178 -8.88 -1.32 -12.61
N HIS A 179 -8.55 -2.06 -13.67
CA HIS A 179 -7.49 -1.64 -14.59
C HIS A 179 -7.79 -0.32 -15.32
N ALA A 180 -9.07 0.00 -15.50
CA ALA A 180 -9.49 1.27 -16.07
C ALA A 180 -9.46 2.45 -15.05
N HIS A 181 -9.36 2.16 -13.74
CA HIS A 181 -9.49 3.15 -12.67
C HIS A 181 -8.40 2.96 -11.59
N GLU A 182 -7.14 2.94 -12.03
CA GLU A 182 -5.96 2.80 -11.17
C GLU A 182 -5.73 4.04 -10.26
N PHE A 183 -5.07 3.83 -9.12
CA PHE A 183 -4.75 4.89 -8.17
C PHE A 183 -3.28 5.28 -8.21
N GLN A 184 -2.99 6.56 -8.46
CA GLN A 184 -1.63 7.10 -8.36
C GLN A 184 -1.39 7.66 -6.96
N ALA A 185 -0.67 6.88 -6.15
CA ALA A 185 -0.24 7.28 -4.81
C ALA A 185 0.91 8.30 -4.84
N LYS A 186 1.19 8.88 -3.67
CA LYS A 186 2.34 9.77 -3.44
C LYS A 186 3.30 9.16 -2.41
N ASN A 187 4.57 9.51 -2.53
CA ASN A 187 5.55 9.20 -1.48
C ASN A 187 5.34 10.09 -0.25
N HIS A 188 6.10 9.87 0.82
CA HIS A 188 5.99 10.64 2.06
C HIS A 188 6.47 12.10 1.94
N LEU A 189 7.03 12.51 0.78
CA LEU A 189 7.35 13.90 0.43
C LEU A 189 6.21 14.57 -0.34
N GLY A 190 5.11 13.86 -0.63
CA GLY A 190 3.98 14.36 -1.40
C GLY A 190 4.15 14.29 -2.92
N GLU A 191 5.20 13.63 -3.40
CA GLU A 191 5.48 13.49 -4.84
C GLU A 191 4.75 12.26 -5.40
N PRO A 192 4.07 12.38 -6.55
CA PRO A 192 3.38 11.24 -7.16
C PRO A 192 4.38 10.20 -7.66
N TYR A 193 4.07 8.91 -7.48
CA TYR A 193 4.81 7.84 -8.15
C TYR A 193 4.62 7.93 -9.66
N VAL A 194 5.58 7.41 -10.44
CA VAL A 194 5.64 7.50 -11.90
C VAL A 194 4.40 6.89 -12.57
N ARG A 195 3.78 5.88 -11.95
CA ARG A 195 2.61 5.16 -12.48
C ARG A 195 1.50 5.07 -11.44
N ALA A 196 0.26 5.03 -11.93
CA ALA A 196 -0.87 4.56 -11.15
C ALA A 196 -0.75 3.05 -10.90
N TRP A 197 -1.35 2.59 -9.80
CA TRP A 197 -1.30 1.22 -9.31
C TRP A 197 -2.70 0.61 -9.33
N ASP A 198 -2.77 -0.68 -9.64
CA ASP A 198 -4.00 -1.47 -9.55
C ASP A 198 -4.17 -2.14 -8.17
N HIS A 199 -3.15 -2.06 -7.30
CA HIS A 199 -3.19 -2.66 -5.97
C HIS A 199 -2.41 -1.88 -4.91
N LEU A 200 -2.90 -1.89 -3.66
CA LEU A 200 -2.20 -1.39 -2.47
C LEU A 200 -2.13 -2.47 -1.39
N ASN A 201 -0.96 -2.58 -0.76
CA ASN A 201 -0.76 -3.38 0.43
C ASN A 201 -0.60 -2.51 1.66
N LEU A 202 -1.54 -2.59 2.59
CA LEU A 202 -1.47 -1.85 3.85
C LEU A 202 -0.94 -2.76 4.96
N SER A 203 0.25 -2.43 5.46
CA SER A 203 0.78 -2.96 6.73
C SER A 203 0.15 -2.21 7.90
N GLY A 204 -0.28 -2.97 8.90
CA GLY A 204 -0.81 -2.41 10.15
C GLY A 204 0.25 -1.81 11.07
N CYS A 205 1.54 -1.85 10.70
CA CYS A 205 2.66 -1.37 11.52
C CYS A 205 2.71 -1.99 12.93
N ALA A 206 2.17 -3.21 13.07
CA ALA A 206 1.82 -3.79 14.37
C ALA A 206 2.88 -4.75 14.95
N SER A 207 3.96 -5.00 14.21
CA SER A 207 5.06 -5.92 14.54
C SER A 207 4.56 -7.21 15.22
N PRO A 208 3.75 -8.03 14.52
CA PRO A 208 2.91 -9.07 15.12
C PRO A 208 3.73 -10.14 15.88
N TRP A 209 4.95 -10.42 15.42
CA TRP A 209 5.85 -11.42 16.02
C TRP A 209 6.94 -10.81 16.91
N VAL A 210 7.01 -9.48 17.00
CA VAL A 210 8.12 -8.74 17.61
C VAL A 210 7.56 -7.64 18.50
N GLN A 211 6.99 -8.03 19.63
CA GLN A 211 6.27 -7.12 20.52
C GLN A 211 7.13 -5.94 21.00
N ILE A 212 8.44 -6.11 21.12
CA ILE A 212 9.38 -5.05 21.52
C ILE A 212 9.51 -3.94 20.46
N ASN A 213 9.18 -4.21 19.20
CA ASN A 213 9.17 -3.22 18.11
C ASN A 213 7.83 -2.47 18.02
N ARG A 214 6.81 -2.83 18.82
CA ARG A 214 5.55 -2.08 18.84
C ARG A 214 5.81 -0.62 19.25
N GLY A 215 5.21 0.31 18.52
CA GLY A 215 5.49 1.74 18.65
C GLY A 215 6.56 2.27 17.69
N MET A 216 7.25 1.41 16.92
CA MET A 216 8.12 1.84 15.82
C MET A 216 7.35 2.34 14.60
N ALA A 217 6.02 2.21 14.58
CA ALA A 217 5.17 2.78 13.54
C ALA A 217 5.56 2.38 12.10
N GLY A 218 6.05 1.14 11.90
CA GLY A 218 6.47 0.62 10.58
C GLY A 218 7.87 1.04 10.14
N MET A 219 8.65 1.70 11.01
CA MET A 219 10.05 2.08 10.72
C MET A 219 10.96 0.87 10.49
N ASP A 220 10.65 -0.27 11.11
CA ASP A 220 11.33 -1.55 10.87
C ASP A 220 11.32 -1.94 9.39
N GLU A 221 10.15 -1.87 8.75
CA GLU A 221 9.99 -2.12 7.33
C GLU A 221 10.53 -0.96 6.48
N ALA A 222 10.12 0.28 6.75
CA ALA A 222 10.43 1.44 5.90
C ALA A 222 11.93 1.73 5.79
N VAL A 223 12.64 1.75 6.93
CA VAL A 223 14.10 1.95 6.96
C VAL A 223 14.79 0.83 6.21
N SER A 224 14.35 -0.42 6.41
CA SER A 224 14.97 -1.58 5.79
C SER A 224 14.79 -1.57 4.28
N PHE A 225 13.57 -1.40 3.77
CA PHE A 225 13.32 -1.29 2.33
C PHE A 225 14.14 -0.18 1.67
N ARG A 226 14.22 0.99 2.31
CA ARG A 226 15.00 2.11 1.79
C ARG A 226 16.50 1.88 1.88
N ALA A 227 17.01 1.21 2.92
CA ALA A 227 18.41 0.84 3.04
C ALA A 227 18.86 -0.09 1.90
N TYR A 228 18.06 -1.11 1.56
CA TYR A 228 18.32 -1.95 0.39
C TYR A 228 18.39 -1.12 -0.90
N HIS A 229 17.45 -0.20 -1.07
CA HIS A 229 17.39 0.65 -2.24
C HIS A 229 18.62 1.57 -2.38
N LEU A 230 19.06 2.19 -1.29
CA LEU A 230 20.23 3.09 -1.30
C LEU A 230 21.53 2.40 -1.71
N VAL A 231 21.66 1.09 -1.43
CA VAL A 231 22.83 0.30 -1.84
C VAL A 231 22.67 -0.39 -3.20
N GLY A 232 21.63 -0.02 -3.97
CA GLY A 232 21.39 -0.46 -5.34
C GLY A 232 20.54 -1.72 -5.49
N VAL A 233 20.03 -2.31 -4.39
CA VAL A 233 19.17 -3.50 -4.48
C VAL A 233 17.77 -3.10 -4.95
N PRO A 234 17.18 -3.77 -5.96
CA PRO A 234 15.78 -3.61 -6.30
C PRO A 234 14.90 -3.86 -5.07
N SER A 235 14.20 -2.83 -4.60
CA SER A 235 13.45 -2.87 -3.35
C SER A 235 12.12 -2.11 -3.49
N PRO A 236 11.02 -2.53 -2.85
CA PRO A 236 9.76 -1.79 -2.77
C PRO A 236 9.89 -0.35 -2.25
N ASN A 237 8.98 0.53 -2.66
CA ASN A 237 8.75 1.80 -1.97
C ASN A 237 7.75 1.63 -0.84
N THR A 238 7.84 2.51 0.17
CA THR A 238 6.87 2.61 1.25
C THR A 238 6.45 4.05 1.51
N HIS A 239 5.23 4.23 2.01
CA HIS A 239 4.75 5.52 2.52
C HIS A 239 3.68 5.30 3.59
N TRP A 240 3.59 6.21 4.56
CA TRP A 240 2.56 6.16 5.59
C TRP A 240 1.28 6.87 5.16
N ILE A 241 0.16 6.41 5.71
CA ILE A 241 -1.17 6.95 5.46
C ILE A 241 -1.95 7.06 6.77
N HIS A 242 -2.87 8.02 6.81
CA HIS A 242 -4.00 8.01 7.73
C HIS A 242 -5.10 7.15 7.13
N TRP A 243 -5.32 5.97 7.68
CA TRP A 243 -6.37 5.06 7.23
C TRP A 243 -7.69 5.34 7.94
N ARG A 244 -8.76 5.53 7.15
CA ARG A 244 -10.12 5.72 7.65
C ARG A 244 -11.09 4.74 6.99
N VAL A 245 -12.02 4.17 7.76
CA VAL A 245 -13.07 3.28 7.21
C VAL A 245 -14.45 3.76 7.65
N ILE A 246 -15.20 4.28 6.68
CA ILE A 246 -16.57 4.75 6.85
C ILE A 246 -17.49 3.56 6.64
N SER A 247 -17.79 2.86 7.74
CA SER A 247 -18.68 1.69 7.71
C SER A 247 -19.91 1.83 8.60
N ARG A 248 -20.03 2.91 9.38
CA ARG A 248 -21.15 3.20 10.27
C ARG A 248 -21.69 4.62 10.06
N ALA A 249 -22.88 4.89 10.59
CA ALA A 249 -23.50 6.21 10.49
C ALA A 249 -22.75 7.26 11.32
N GLU A 250 -22.20 6.88 12.46
CA GLU A 250 -21.40 7.74 13.35
C GLU A 250 -19.95 7.84 12.85
N GLU A 251 -19.36 9.04 12.86
CA GLU A 251 -17.94 9.24 12.52
C GLU A 251 -17.01 8.91 13.69
N ALA A 252 -17.47 9.17 14.91
CA ALA A 252 -16.79 8.84 16.16
C ALA A 252 -17.83 8.52 17.25
N SER A 253 -17.51 7.56 18.10
CA SER A 253 -18.35 7.21 19.23
C SER A 253 -17.97 7.98 20.49
N ALA A 254 -18.97 8.56 21.17
CA ALA A 254 -18.77 9.14 22.49
C ALA A 254 -18.56 8.09 23.61
N LYS A 255 -18.78 6.80 23.30
CA LYS A 255 -18.74 5.70 24.29
C LYS A 255 -17.48 4.85 24.20
N SER A 256 -16.84 4.83 23.04
CA SER A 256 -15.69 3.96 22.76
C SER A 256 -14.77 4.67 21.78
N GLN A 257 -13.53 4.91 22.18
CA GLN A 257 -12.53 5.51 21.30
C GLN A 257 -12.16 4.59 20.12
N TYR A 258 -12.49 3.29 20.20
CA TYR A 258 -12.22 2.28 19.18
C TYR A 258 -13.32 2.18 18.12
N ASP A 259 -14.46 2.85 18.35
CA ASP A 259 -15.58 2.90 17.40
C ASP A 259 -15.55 4.22 16.62
N GLY A 260 -15.46 4.13 15.30
CA GLY A 260 -15.54 5.27 14.39
C GLY A 260 -14.80 5.05 13.08
N ASP A 261 -14.61 6.14 12.35
CA ASP A 261 -13.95 6.12 11.06
C ASP A 261 -12.42 6.07 11.16
N LEU A 262 -11.83 6.49 12.29
CA LEU A 262 -10.38 6.46 12.48
C LEU A 262 -9.91 5.01 12.71
N TRP A 263 -9.11 4.48 11.78
CA TRP A 263 -8.45 3.17 11.94
C TRP A 263 -6.96 3.27 12.25
N GLY A 264 -6.41 4.48 12.19
CA GLY A 264 -5.07 4.81 12.63
C GLY A 264 -4.03 4.84 11.52
N LEU A 265 -2.76 4.73 11.93
CA LEU A 265 -1.60 4.76 11.04
C LEU A 265 -1.48 3.43 10.28
N TYR A 266 -1.36 3.48 8.97
CA TYR A 266 -0.95 2.32 8.17
C TYR A 266 0.22 2.71 7.27
N MET A 267 0.96 1.71 6.79
CA MET A 267 2.02 1.90 5.82
C MET A 267 1.70 1.13 4.55
N VAL A 268 1.78 1.79 3.42
CA VAL A 268 1.68 1.17 2.11
C VAL A 268 3.04 0.56 1.74
N VAL A 269 3.05 -0.68 1.27
CA VAL A 269 4.23 -1.33 0.67
C VAL A 269 3.94 -1.62 -0.81
N GLN A 270 4.71 -1.02 -1.71
CA GLN A 270 4.53 -1.19 -3.15
C GLN A 270 4.77 -2.65 -3.58
N ASP A 271 3.90 -3.20 -4.42
CA ASP A 271 4.14 -4.51 -5.02
C ASP A 271 5.29 -4.46 -6.04
N PRO A 272 6.17 -5.48 -6.08
CA PRO A 272 7.18 -5.64 -7.12
C PRO A 272 6.55 -6.10 -8.45
N ASP A 273 5.75 -5.23 -9.03
CA ASP A 273 5.01 -5.42 -10.29
C ASP A 273 5.54 -4.50 -11.42
N GLY A 274 4.79 -4.41 -12.51
CA GLY A 274 5.17 -3.58 -13.65
C GLY A 274 5.25 -2.09 -13.34
N ALA A 275 4.37 -1.57 -12.46
CA ALA A 275 4.42 -0.17 -12.05
C ALA A 275 5.69 0.10 -11.22
N TRP A 276 6.06 -0.82 -10.33
CA TRP A 276 7.32 -0.76 -9.60
C TRP A 276 8.56 -0.88 -10.49
N LEU A 277 8.55 -1.77 -11.49
CA LEU A 277 9.67 -1.86 -12.45
C LEU A 277 9.91 -0.52 -13.15
N LYS A 278 8.84 0.15 -13.59
CA LYS A 278 8.93 1.49 -14.18
C LYS A 278 9.42 2.55 -13.21
N GLU A 279 8.91 2.55 -11.97
CA GLU A 279 9.37 3.43 -10.90
C GLU A 279 10.87 3.27 -10.62
N ARG A 280 11.39 2.04 -10.72
CA ARG A 280 12.81 1.74 -10.50
C ARG A 280 13.69 1.88 -11.75
N GLY A 281 13.12 2.23 -12.91
CA GLY A 281 13.85 2.26 -14.16
C GLY A 281 14.36 0.88 -14.61
N LEU A 282 13.75 -0.19 -14.11
CA LEU A 282 14.11 -1.56 -14.45
C LEU A 282 13.41 -2.00 -15.75
N PRO A 283 14.07 -2.85 -16.57
CA PRO A 283 13.43 -3.46 -17.73
C PRO A 283 12.17 -4.27 -17.38
N ASP A 284 11.30 -4.47 -18.36
CA ASP A 284 10.05 -5.23 -18.24
C ASP A 284 10.29 -6.74 -18.10
N GLY A 285 10.75 -7.16 -16.91
CA GLY A 285 11.04 -8.55 -16.55
C GLY A 285 9.94 -9.19 -15.69
N SER A 286 10.23 -10.35 -15.11
CA SER A 286 9.27 -11.09 -14.27
C SER A 286 9.68 -11.08 -12.80
N THR A 287 8.72 -11.06 -11.88
CA THR A 287 8.99 -11.21 -10.44
C THR A 287 8.30 -12.45 -9.89
N TYR A 288 9.02 -13.14 -8.99
CA TYR A 288 8.60 -14.41 -8.41
C TYR A 288 8.82 -14.42 -6.90
N SER A 289 7.90 -15.04 -6.18
CA SER A 289 8.07 -15.43 -4.78
C SER A 289 8.42 -16.91 -4.70
N PRO A 290 9.51 -17.30 -4.04
CA PRO A 290 9.78 -18.71 -3.75
C PRO A 290 8.67 -19.41 -2.96
N GLU A 291 7.88 -18.64 -2.20
CA GLU A 291 6.78 -19.19 -1.39
C GLU A 291 5.49 -19.39 -2.19
N THR A 292 5.21 -18.47 -3.12
CA THR A 292 3.88 -18.35 -3.74
C THR A 292 3.90 -18.25 -5.27
N GLY A 293 5.07 -18.39 -5.89
CA GLY A 293 5.26 -18.38 -7.34
C GLY A 293 5.16 -16.98 -7.96
N LYS A 294 4.62 -16.94 -9.17
CA LYS A 294 4.55 -15.74 -10.04
C LYS A 294 3.88 -14.55 -9.34
N LYS A 295 4.45 -13.37 -9.50
CA LYS A 295 3.89 -12.09 -9.03
C LYS A 295 3.63 -11.14 -10.17
N HIS A 296 4.61 -10.94 -11.03
CA HIS A 296 4.48 -10.17 -12.25
C HIS A 296 5.21 -10.88 -13.41
N LEU A 297 4.69 -10.73 -14.62
CA LEU A 297 5.24 -11.36 -15.81
C LEU A 297 5.44 -10.33 -16.92
N GLY A 298 6.68 -9.86 -17.09
CA GLY A 298 7.06 -8.94 -18.15
C GLY A 298 6.69 -9.48 -19.53
N HIS A 299 6.36 -8.61 -20.48
CA HIS A 299 5.67 -8.96 -21.73
C HIS A 299 6.40 -10.07 -22.51
N ALA A 300 7.72 -9.94 -22.69
CA ALA A 300 8.56 -10.86 -23.44
C ALA A 300 9.06 -12.07 -22.64
N MET A 301 8.73 -12.16 -21.35
CA MET A 301 9.23 -13.21 -20.46
C MET A 301 8.39 -14.50 -20.55
N PRO A 302 8.98 -15.67 -20.23
CA PRO A 302 8.23 -16.92 -20.12
C PRO A 302 7.02 -16.80 -19.17
N LYS A 303 5.85 -17.25 -19.62
CA LYS A 303 4.60 -17.13 -18.84
C LYS A 303 4.30 -18.36 -17.98
N ASP A 304 4.94 -19.48 -18.27
CA ASP A 304 4.72 -20.76 -17.57
C ASP A 304 5.54 -20.88 -16.27
N GLY A 305 6.52 -20.00 -16.04
CA GLY A 305 7.40 -20.02 -14.86
C GLY A 305 8.55 -21.04 -14.97
N SER A 306 8.79 -21.58 -16.16
CA SER A 306 9.87 -22.53 -16.43
C SER A 306 11.27 -21.94 -16.20
N ASP A 307 11.43 -20.65 -16.44
CA ASP A 307 12.63 -19.87 -16.13
C ASP A 307 12.92 -19.84 -14.62
N PHE A 308 11.90 -19.54 -13.82
CA PHE A 308 12.00 -19.51 -12.36
C PHE A 308 12.35 -20.87 -11.79
N ASN A 309 11.63 -21.92 -12.19
CA ASN A 309 11.88 -23.28 -11.71
C ASN A 309 13.30 -23.73 -12.09
N ARG A 310 13.73 -23.47 -13.33
CA ARG A 310 15.08 -23.81 -13.79
C ARG A 310 16.16 -23.07 -12.99
N PHE A 311 15.98 -21.78 -12.74
CA PHE A 311 16.94 -21.00 -11.95
C PHE A 311 17.02 -21.52 -10.51
N MET A 312 15.88 -21.76 -9.85
CA MET A 312 15.84 -22.30 -8.49
C MET A 312 16.49 -23.68 -8.41
N ASP A 313 16.16 -24.61 -9.32
CA ASP A 313 16.74 -25.96 -9.32
C ASP A 313 18.26 -25.94 -9.53
N ARG A 314 18.74 -25.13 -10.49
CA ARG A 314 20.18 -24.98 -10.75
C ARG A 314 20.89 -24.34 -9.55
N SER A 315 20.35 -23.26 -8.99
CA SER A 315 20.97 -22.51 -7.89
C SER A 315 21.09 -23.30 -6.58
N ARG A 316 20.28 -24.35 -6.40
CA ARG A 316 20.36 -25.29 -5.26
C ARG A 316 21.46 -26.36 -5.41
N SER A 317 22.07 -26.46 -6.59
CA SER A 317 23.11 -27.44 -6.90
C SER A 317 24.49 -26.78 -7.02
N ALA A 318 25.55 -27.58 -7.09
CA ALA A 318 26.88 -27.06 -7.40
C ALA A 318 26.92 -26.52 -8.83
N GLN A 319 27.36 -25.27 -8.99
CA GLN A 319 27.49 -24.59 -10.27
C GLN A 319 28.88 -23.96 -10.37
N PRO A 320 29.51 -23.91 -11.56
CA PRO A 320 30.79 -23.23 -11.75
C PRO A 320 30.67 -21.73 -11.51
N GLU A 321 31.77 -21.05 -11.18
CA GLU A 321 31.79 -19.60 -10.94
C GLU A 321 31.15 -18.81 -12.10
N GLN A 322 31.48 -19.19 -13.34
CA GLN A 322 30.95 -18.53 -14.53
C GLN A 322 29.42 -18.60 -14.61
N TRP A 323 28.80 -19.71 -14.20
CA TRP A 323 27.35 -19.82 -14.21
C TRP A 323 26.70 -18.79 -13.30
N TRP A 324 27.28 -18.53 -12.13
CA TRP A 324 26.79 -17.47 -11.24
C TRP A 324 26.95 -16.08 -11.87
N ARG A 325 28.08 -15.80 -12.54
CA ARG A 325 28.30 -14.52 -13.25
C ARG A 325 27.30 -14.30 -14.40
N ASP A 326 26.90 -15.38 -15.06
CA ASP A 326 25.99 -15.33 -16.20
C ASP A 326 24.51 -15.27 -15.80
N ASN A 327 24.15 -15.69 -14.58
CA ASN A 327 22.74 -15.88 -14.18
C ASN A 327 22.32 -15.06 -12.97
N LEU A 328 23.22 -14.68 -12.06
CA LEU A 328 22.90 -13.91 -10.86
C LEU A 328 23.50 -12.51 -11.01
N ASN A 329 22.69 -11.48 -10.78
CA ASN A 329 23.24 -10.14 -10.58
C ASN A 329 23.98 -10.14 -9.23
N LEU A 330 25.30 -10.38 -9.30
CA LEU A 330 26.15 -10.54 -8.13
C LEU A 330 26.23 -9.25 -7.31
N ALA A 331 26.18 -8.07 -7.93
CA ALA A 331 26.21 -6.80 -7.23
C ALA A 331 24.97 -6.60 -6.35
N ASP A 332 23.78 -6.90 -6.89
CA ASP A 332 22.52 -6.87 -6.14
C ASP A 332 22.55 -7.93 -5.02
N TYR A 333 22.99 -9.14 -5.33
CA TYR A 333 23.07 -10.24 -4.37
C TYR A 333 23.99 -9.92 -3.18
N TYR A 334 25.18 -9.35 -3.44
CA TYR A 334 26.12 -8.98 -2.39
C TYR A 334 25.55 -7.89 -1.50
N SER A 335 24.97 -6.84 -2.11
CA SER A 335 24.39 -5.72 -1.39
C SER A 335 23.18 -6.17 -0.56
N PHE A 336 22.35 -7.06 -1.11
CA PHE A 336 21.21 -7.66 -0.41
C PHE A 336 21.65 -8.39 0.86
N HIS A 337 22.62 -9.30 0.77
CA HIS A 337 23.06 -10.03 1.97
C HIS A 337 23.85 -9.19 2.98
N ALA A 338 24.54 -8.14 2.52
CA ALA A 338 25.22 -7.21 3.42
C ALA A 338 24.20 -6.40 4.23
N VAL A 339 23.20 -5.80 3.56
CA VAL A 339 22.13 -5.05 4.24
C VAL A 339 21.28 -5.96 5.13
N ASN A 340 20.98 -7.18 4.69
CA ASN A 340 20.25 -8.16 5.51
C ASN A 340 20.90 -8.39 6.88
N ARG A 341 22.23 -8.39 6.95
CA ARG A 341 22.98 -8.48 8.20
C ARG A 341 22.93 -7.17 9.00
N ILE A 342 23.04 -6.02 8.35
CA ILE A 342 23.00 -4.70 9.00
C ILE A 342 21.65 -4.46 9.68
N VAL A 343 20.53 -4.75 8.99
CA VAL A 343 19.18 -4.56 9.55
C VAL A 343 18.75 -5.71 10.46
N SER A 344 19.63 -6.69 10.71
CA SER A 344 19.34 -7.89 11.49
C SER A 344 18.01 -8.54 11.09
N ASN A 345 17.84 -8.83 9.79
CA ASN A 345 16.68 -9.56 9.30
C ASN A 345 16.80 -11.02 9.71
N VAL A 346 16.05 -11.39 10.75
CA VAL A 346 16.10 -12.74 11.32
C VAL A 346 15.15 -13.70 10.61
N ASP A 347 14.26 -13.21 9.74
CA ASP A 347 13.20 -14.01 9.10
C ASP A 347 13.47 -14.36 7.63
N LEU A 348 14.64 -13.97 7.10
CA LEU A 348 15.06 -14.38 5.77
C LEU A 348 15.35 -15.88 5.71
N ARG A 349 14.63 -16.58 4.82
CA ARG A 349 14.67 -18.03 4.63
C ARG A 349 14.78 -18.39 3.15
N HIS A 350 15.26 -19.61 2.88
CA HIS A 350 15.37 -20.17 1.53
C HIS A 350 14.08 -20.07 0.71
N SER A 351 12.92 -20.26 1.36
CA SER A 351 11.61 -20.34 0.71
C SER A 351 10.77 -19.06 0.78
N GLY A 352 11.23 -17.97 1.39
CA GLY A 352 10.34 -16.83 1.69
C GLY A 352 11.06 -15.58 2.17
N ASN A 353 10.26 -14.53 2.41
CA ASN A 353 10.70 -13.17 2.80
C ASN A 353 11.70 -12.53 1.82
N HIS A 354 11.57 -12.91 0.55
CA HIS A 354 12.18 -12.25 -0.59
C HIS A 354 11.40 -12.62 -1.85
N PHE A 355 11.49 -11.76 -2.87
CA PHE A 355 11.20 -12.12 -4.24
C PHE A 355 12.49 -12.22 -5.05
N LEU A 356 12.35 -12.71 -6.27
CA LEU A 356 13.38 -12.74 -7.28
C LEU A 356 12.86 -12.04 -8.54
N TYR A 357 13.62 -11.08 -9.04
CA TYR A 357 13.40 -10.43 -10.32
C TYR A 357 14.26 -11.11 -11.39
N HIS A 358 13.65 -11.50 -12.49
CA HIS A 358 14.33 -11.99 -13.69
C HIS A 358 14.28 -10.90 -14.74
N ALA A 359 15.45 -10.32 -15.02
CA ALA A 359 15.59 -9.29 -16.03
C ALA A 359 15.59 -9.92 -17.44
N PRO A 360 15.10 -9.23 -18.48
CA PRO A 360 15.08 -9.72 -19.86
C PRO A 360 16.45 -10.13 -20.41
N GLU A 361 17.54 -9.54 -19.91
CA GLU A 361 18.92 -9.90 -20.23
C GLU A 361 19.39 -11.24 -19.63
N GLY A 362 18.61 -11.83 -18.72
CA GLY A 362 18.83 -13.17 -18.18
C GLY A 362 19.33 -13.22 -16.72
N HIS A 363 19.73 -12.08 -16.15
CA HIS A 363 20.18 -12.02 -14.76
C HIS A 363 19.01 -12.01 -13.75
N TRP A 364 19.26 -12.62 -12.61
CA TRP A 364 18.35 -12.67 -11.47
C TRP A 364 18.82 -11.76 -10.34
N SER A 365 17.91 -11.01 -9.74
CA SER A 365 18.19 -10.14 -8.58
C SER A 365 17.26 -10.46 -7.42
N PRO A 366 17.76 -10.56 -6.17
CA PRO A 366 16.89 -10.66 -5.00
C PRO A 366 16.20 -9.32 -4.71
N ILE A 367 14.94 -9.40 -4.27
CA ILE A 367 14.15 -8.27 -3.80
C ILE A 367 13.76 -8.57 -2.34
N PRO A 368 14.04 -7.68 -1.37
CA PRO A 368 13.61 -7.88 0.01
C PRO A 368 12.08 -7.84 0.11
N TRP A 369 11.51 -8.62 1.03
CA TRP A 369 10.06 -8.63 1.27
C TRP A 369 9.73 -9.09 2.69
N ASP A 370 8.59 -8.65 3.22
CA ASP A 370 8.09 -9.01 4.56
C ASP A 370 9.13 -8.70 5.66
N LEU A 371 9.43 -7.41 5.82
CA LEU A 371 10.50 -6.91 6.69
C LEU A 371 9.98 -6.48 8.08
N ASP A 372 9.00 -7.20 8.64
CA ASP A 372 8.41 -6.88 9.96
C ASP A 372 9.18 -7.51 11.15
N MET A 373 10.27 -8.23 10.86
CA MET A 373 11.16 -8.85 11.86
C MET A 373 12.61 -8.34 11.81
N MET A 374 12.78 -7.01 11.80
CA MET A 374 14.08 -6.33 11.70
C MET A 374 14.58 -5.82 13.07
N PHE A 375 15.88 -5.54 13.14
CA PHE A 375 16.57 -5.00 14.32
C PHE A 375 16.48 -5.87 15.57
N ILE A 376 16.38 -7.18 15.39
CA ILE A 376 16.22 -8.15 16.48
C ILE A 376 17.56 -8.83 16.77
N PRO A 377 18.08 -8.76 18.01
CA PRO A 377 19.30 -9.48 18.42
C PRO A 377 18.98 -10.94 18.77
N LYS A 378 18.31 -11.68 17.87
CA LYS A 378 17.92 -13.08 18.08
C LYS A 378 18.12 -13.89 16.81
N THR A 379 18.47 -15.17 16.93
CA THR A 379 18.44 -16.10 15.79
C THR A 379 17.04 -16.65 15.58
N HIS A 380 16.52 -16.61 14.34
CA HIS A 380 15.27 -17.29 13.96
C HIS A 380 15.49 -18.21 12.76
N TRP A 381 15.79 -17.67 11.58
CA TRP A 381 16.15 -18.42 10.38
C TRP A 381 17.63 -18.22 10.00
N PRO A 382 18.16 -18.99 9.02
CA PRO A 382 19.55 -18.89 8.60
C PRO A 382 19.99 -17.50 8.10
N GLY A 383 19.06 -16.61 7.75
CA GLY A 383 19.39 -15.28 7.23
C GLY A 383 19.96 -15.33 5.81
N ILE A 384 19.59 -16.37 5.04
CA ILE A 384 20.09 -16.61 3.68
C ILE A 384 19.04 -17.16 2.72
N ILE A 385 19.29 -16.97 1.42
CA ILE A 385 18.53 -17.54 0.30
C ILE A 385 19.33 -18.64 -0.41
N ASP A 386 18.69 -19.41 -1.29
CA ASP A 386 19.30 -20.55 -2.01
C ASP A 386 20.59 -20.18 -2.76
N GLN A 387 20.67 -18.95 -3.29
CA GLN A 387 21.80 -18.45 -4.06
C GLN A 387 23.07 -18.20 -3.22
N THR A 388 23.06 -18.45 -1.91
CA THR A 388 24.26 -18.43 -1.03
C THR A 388 25.42 -19.29 -1.52
N ARG A 389 25.10 -20.35 -2.29
CA ARG A 389 26.11 -21.24 -2.90
C ARG A 389 27.05 -20.52 -3.86
N CYS A 390 26.70 -19.34 -4.40
CA CYS A 390 27.67 -18.56 -5.17
C CYS A 390 28.92 -18.20 -4.35
N LEU A 391 28.77 -18.06 -3.03
CA LEU A 391 29.87 -17.77 -2.11
C LEU A 391 30.72 -18.99 -1.76
N ASP A 392 30.42 -20.19 -2.30
CA ASP A 392 31.31 -21.34 -2.23
C ASP A 392 32.58 -21.10 -3.08
N HIS A 393 32.50 -20.22 -4.08
CA HIS A 393 33.62 -19.78 -4.91
C HIS A 393 34.46 -18.70 -4.21
N PRO A 394 35.78 -18.91 -3.99
CA PRO A 394 36.61 -17.95 -3.26
C PRO A 394 36.67 -16.55 -3.86
N ALA A 395 36.58 -16.42 -5.20
CA ALA A 395 36.57 -15.12 -5.87
C ALA A 395 35.30 -14.34 -5.54
N LEU A 396 34.12 -14.96 -5.73
CA LEU A 396 32.83 -14.35 -5.44
C LEU A 396 32.66 -14.03 -3.95
N ARG A 397 33.18 -14.89 -3.07
CA ARG A 397 33.21 -14.62 -1.62
C ARG A 397 34.03 -13.37 -1.28
N ARG A 398 35.18 -13.19 -1.94
CA ARG A 398 36.02 -12.00 -1.74
C ARG A 398 35.34 -10.74 -2.25
N GLU A 399 34.67 -10.81 -3.40
CA GLU A 399 33.86 -9.71 -3.95
C GLU A 399 32.73 -9.32 -2.98
N TYR A 400 32.00 -10.30 -2.44
CA TYR A 400 31.00 -10.07 -1.39
C TYR A 400 31.60 -9.38 -0.16
N GLN A 401 32.74 -9.85 0.35
CA GLN A 401 33.41 -9.25 1.51
C GLN A 401 33.87 -7.82 1.23
N ASN A 402 34.34 -7.51 0.02
CA ASN A 402 34.69 -6.17 -0.40
C ASN A 402 33.45 -5.25 -0.39
N ARG A 403 32.35 -5.70 -1.00
CA ARG A 403 31.09 -4.94 -1.02
C ARG A 403 30.52 -4.73 0.38
N ALA A 404 30.60 -5.75 1.25
CA ALA A 404 30.15 -5.62 2.64
C ALA A 404 30.99 -4.59 3.42
N ARG A 405 32.31 -4.57 3.24
CA ARG A 405 33.18 -3.54 3.85
C ARG A 405 32.82 -2.14 3.37
N GLU A 406 32.66 -1.96 2.06
CA GLU A 406 32.25 -0.68 1.47
C GLU A 406 30.93 -0.17 2.07
N ILE A 407 29.91 -1.04 2.18
CA ILE A 407 28.62 -0.66 2.77
C ILE A 407 28.79 -0.28 4.26
N VAL A 408 29.58 -1.03 5.03
CA VAL A 408 29.84 -0.66 6.44
C VAL A 408 30.55 0.69 6.54
N ASP A 409 31.57 0.92 5.71
CA ASP A 409 32.41 2.12 5.73
C ASP A 409 31.68 3.37 5.23
N LEU A 410 30.65 3.24 4.39
CA LEU A 410 29.88 4.37 3.83
C LEU A 410 28.50 4.51 4.47
N PHE A 411 27.70 3.44 4.50
CA PHE A 411 26.32 3.48 4.97
C PHE A 411 26.24 3.50 6.50
N CYS A 412 27.09 2.71 7.17
CA CYS A 412 27.12 2.58 8.63
C CYS A 412 28.23 3.42 9.29
N SER A 413 28.86 4.34 8.55
CA SER A 413 30.03 5.09 8.99
C SER A 413 29.80 5.92 10.25
N ASP A 414 28.60 6.47 10.39
CA ASP A 414 28.18 7.30 11.50
C ASP A 414 26.66 7.17 11.69
N ALA A 415 26.25 6.83 12.91
CA ALA A 415 24.86 6.60 13.28
C ALA A 415 24.13 7.88 13.72
N SER A 416 24.79 9.04 13.74
CA SER A 416 24.17 10.30 14.14
C SER A 416 23.15 10.78 13.08
N PRO A 417 22.05 11.46 13.49
CA PRO A 417 21.02 11.95 12.56
C PRO A 417 21.54 12.95 11.51
N SER A 418 22.66 13.62 11.77
CA SER A 418 23.32 14.56 10.86
C SER A 418 24.61 13.98 10.25
N GLY A 419 24.88 12.69 10.48
CA GLY A 419 26.13 12.00 10.18
C GLY A 419 26.10 11.14 8.93
N GLY A 420 26.41 9.84 9.09
CA GLY A 420 26.44 8.84 8.03
C GLY A 420 25.05 8.51 7.50
N GLN A 421 24.99 7.71 6.42
CA GLN A 421 23.74 7.53 5.66
C GLN A 421 22.64 6.82 6.47
N VAL A 422 22.97 5.90 7.37
CA VAL A 422 21.95 5.17 8.15
C VAL A 422 21.22 6.07 9.16
N GLY A 423 21.94 6.95 9.87
CA GLY A 423 21.34 7.87 10.84
C GLY A 423 20.47 8.93 10.15
N GLN A 424 20.96 9.47 9.03
CA GLN A 424 20.19 10.40 8.19
C GLN A 424 18.92 9.76 7.63
N LEU A 425 19.00 8.52 7.14
CA LEU A 425 17.84 7.77 6.64
C LEU A 425 16.75 7.61 7.70
N VAL A 426 17.15 7.22 8.92
CA VAL A 426 16.21 7.06 10.04
C VAL A 426 15.53 8.40 10.36
N GLU A 427 16.29 9.49 10.43
CA GLU A 427 15.74 10.81 10.72
C GLU A 427 14.84 11.34 9.59
N GLU A 428 15.21 11.13 8.32
CA GLU A 428 14.40 11.50 7.15
C GLU A 428 13.03 10.83 7.19
N LEU A 429 12.99 9.51 7.40
CA LEU A 429 11.75 8.75 7.49
C LEU A 429 10.95 9.09 8.75
N ALA A 430 11.61 9.32 9.89
CA ALA A 430 10.95 9.69 11.13
C ALA A 430 10.16 11.00 11.02
N ARG A 431 10.56 11.95 10.16
CA ARG A 431 9.82 13.21 9.95
C ARG A 431 8.42 13.02 9.40
N ALA A 432 8.15 11.94 8.66
CA ALA A 432 6.81 11.64 8.18
C ALA A 432 5.85 11.30 9.34
N ILE A 433 6.34 10.55 10.34
CA ILE A 433 5.53 10.11 11.50
C ILE A 433 5.67 11.03 12.73
N ARG A 434 6.64 11.94 12.72
CA ARG A 434 6.85 13.02 13.69
C ARG A 434 6.94 14.35 12.93
N PRO A 435 5.82 14.85 12.37
CA PRO A 435 5.80 16.09 11.60
C PRO A 435 6.22 17.28 12.48
N GLY A 436 7.03 18.18 11.92
CA GLY A 436 7.47 19.38 12.62
C GLY A 436 6.33 20.34 12.93
N GLY A 437 6.41 21.06 14.05
CA GLY A 437 5.40 22.03 14.46
C GLY A 437 4.12 21.44 15.05
N GLN A 438 4.05 20.12 15.23
CA GLN A 438 2.91 19.44 15.85
C GLN A 438 3.25 18.99 17.27
N ASP A 439 2.27 19.11 18.18
CA ASP A 439 2.41 18.66 19.59
C ASP A 439 2.34 17.13 19.76
N ARG A 440 1.99 16.42 18.69
CA ARG A 440 1.73 14.98 18.68
C ARG A 440 2.48 14.27 17.56
N THR A 441 2.62 12.97 17.73
CA THR A 441 3.24 12.06 16.78
C THR A 441 2.28 10.95 16.35
N TRP A 442 2.52 10.36 15.18
CA TRP A 442 1.70 9.26 14.70
C TRP A 442 1.90 7.98 15.51
N ALA A 443 3.06 7.81 16.15
CA ALA A 443 3.28 6.73 17.12
C ALA A 443 2.43 6.89 18.38
N GLU A 444 2.23 8.12 18.89
CA GLU A 444 1.30 8.37 20.01
C GLU A 444 -0.16 8.11 19.62
N LEU A 445 -0.57 8.47 18.39
CA LEU A 445 -1.90 8.16 17.89
C LEU A 445 -2.10 6.64 17.84
N ASP A 446 -1.14 5.91 17.30
CA ASP A 446 -1.21 4.46 17.18
C ASP A 446 -1.17 3.73 18.53
N MET A 447 -0.52 4.33 19.54
CA MET A 447 -0.53 3.84 20.92
C MET A 447 -1.88 4.09 21.62
N ALA A 448 -2.56 5.19 21.27
CA ALA A 448 -3.85 5.56 21.86
C ALA A 448 -5.04 4.80 21.28
N MET A 449 -4.89 4.21 20.09
CA MET A 449 -5.84 3.33 19.40
C MET A 449 -5.65 1.87 19.81
#